data_AF-A0A1C6W3P7-F1
#
_entry.id   AF-A0A1C6W3P7-F1
#
_cell.length_a   1.000
_cell.length_b   1.000
_cell.length_c   1.000
_cell.angle_alpha   90.00
_cell.angle_beta   90.00
_cell.angle_gamma   90.00
#
_symmetry.space_group_name_H-M   'P 1'
#
loop_
_entity.id
_entity.type
_entity.pdbx_description
1 polymer ?
#
loop_
_entity_poly.entity_id
_entity_poly.type
_entity_poly.pdbx_seq_one_letter_code
_entity_poly.pdbx_strand_id
1 'polypeptide(L)'
;MRKQMEGDNQRRRALARQARERGMQASETGASLSASKQLTHLEQGKRAGPPQAGSRHKPDSTRGGPAPPPAGVPESPRPLPDRPGAPDGTPIGYHALVDDVVRRTGADFRTAKVGVESTVLVLAWALGEAERRRLLSAVPSKLHDVVPVDGIERHQDLPGFLAEVGRISGRTPEQARYQAEATVAALADHDGDLIESLHVPDGLRDLLEPPPAGGGVVGAVSATPPLDDADLREALSGLPYWSGDGESLSRTVQLPADNLDRVLDRIDRLRQETGRGPRIGRADRTTAVLTVRSRQAGAVTAMDVDLAHAVDDAIDEAGAGMAAG
;
A
#
# COMPACT_ATOMS: atom_id res chain seq x y z
N MET A 1 41.66 3.85 26.47
CA MET A 1 41.01 4.91 25.66
C MET A 1 39.69 5.47 26.21
N ARG A 2 39.03 4.88 27.22
CA ARG A 2 37.76 5.45 27.76
C ARG A 2 37.93 6.75 28.57
N LYS A 3 39.06 6.91 29.27
CA LYS A 3 39.30 8.04 30.19
C LYS A 3 39.56 9.40 29.49
N GLN A 4 39.97 9.39 28.22
CA GLN A 4 40.17 10.62 27.43
C GLN A 4 38.85 11.18 26.86
N MET A 5 37.90 10.32 26.49
CA MET A 5 36.62 10.77 25.91
C MET A 5 35.71 11.48 26.92
N GLU A 6 35.85 11.17 28.21
CA GLU A 6 35.02 11.76 29.27
C GLU A 6 35.41 13.22 29.57
N GLY A 7 36.71 13.53 29.51
CA GLY A 7 37.23 14.90 29.68
C GLY A 7 36.84 15.83 28.53
N ASP A 8 36.86 15.34 27.29
CA ASP A 8 36.43 16.11 26.11
C ASP A 8 34.94 16.41 26.13
N ASN A 9 34.12 15.49 26.63
CA ASN A 9 32.68 15.69 26.72
C ASN A 9 32.31 16.73 27.80
N GLN A 10 33.05 16.77 28.92
CA GLN A 10 32.85 17.79 29.95
C GLN A 10 33.25 19.20 29.47
N ARG A 11 34.38 19.34 28.76
CA ARG A 11 34.80 20.61 28.17
C ARG A 11 33.78 21.14 27.16
N ARG A 12 33.19 20.28 26.33
CA ARG A 12 32.16 20.66 25.35
C ARG A 12 30.85 21.13 26.01
N ARG A 13 30.44 20.48 27.09
CA ARG A 13 29.26 20.92 27.87
C ARG A 13 29.48 22.27 28.58
N ALA A 14 30.73 22.63 28.89
CA ALA A 14 31.05 23.95 29.42
C ALA A 14 30.98 25.03 28.32
N LEU A 15 31.55 24.77 27.14
CA LEU A 15 31.50 25.69 25.99
C LEU A 15 30.06 25.94 25.50
N ALA A 16 29.22 24.90 25.44
CA ALA A 16 27.81 25.05 25.05
C ALA A 16 26.99 25.86 26.06
N ARG A 17 27.36 25.86 27.35
CA ARG A 17 26.71 26.71 28.36
C ARG A 17 27.13 28.17 28.20
N GLN A 18 28.42 28.42 28.00
CA GLN A 18 28.97 29.76 27.80
C GLN A 18 28.46 30.43 26.51
N ALA A 19 28.17 29.66 25.46
CA ALA A 19 27.57 30.16 24.22
C ALA A 19 26.13 30.66 24.43
N ARG A 20 25.33 29.95 25.25
CA ARG A 20 23.94 30.33 25.57
C ARG A 20 23.88 31.60 26.43
N GLU A 21 24.81 31.76 27.36
CA GLU A 21 24.94 32.97 28.18
C GLU A 21 25.26 34.22 27.34
N ARG A 22 25.85 34.05 26.15
CA ARG A 22 26.15 35.13 25.20
C ARG A 22 25.11 35.28 24.08
N GLY A 23 23.99 34.56 24.15
CA GLY A 23 22.91 34.62 23.15
C GLY A 23 23.26 34.04 21.78
N MET A 24 24.33 33.23 21.67
CA MET A 24 24.80 32.64 20.42
C MET A 24 24.32 31.19 20.24
N GLN A 25 24.19 30.73 19.00
CA GLN A 25 23.78 29.35 18.71
C GLN A 25 24.94 28.36 18.88
N ALA A 26 24.64 27.14 19.33
CA ALA A 26 25.65 26.09 19.61
C ALA A 26 26.43 25.60 18.36
N SER A 27 25.95 25.92 17.16
CA SER A 27 26.58 25.64 15.87
C SER A 27 27.81 26.54 15.60
N GLU A 28 27.88 27.73 16.19
CA GLU A 28 28.96 28.70 15.94
C GLU A 28 30.20 28.49 16.82
N THR A 29 30.09 27.62 17.84
CA THR A 29 31.14 27.40 18.86
C THR A 29 31.77 26.00 18.80
N GLY A 30 31.53 25.24 17.72
CA GLY A 30 32.18 23.94 17.48
C GLY A 30 31.76 22.83 18.46
N ALA A 31 30.58 22.96 19.09
CA ALA A 31 30.06 22.00 20.07
C ALA A 31 29.22 20.86 19.45
N SER A 32 29.02 20.84 18.13
CA SER A 32 28.32 19.75 17.42
C SER A 32 29.32 18.83 16.69
N LEU A 33 29.05 17.52 16.72
CA LEU A 33 29.88 16.48 16.09
C LEU A 33 29.84 16.48 14.55
N SER A 34 29.13 17.42 13.92
CA SER A 34 28.90 17.47 12.47
C SER A 34 29.53 18.67 11.76
N ALA A 35 29.99 19.71 12.47
CA ALA A 35 30.48 20.94 11.83
C ALA A 35 31.97 20.88 11.40
N SER A 36 32.81 20.08 12.05
CA SER A 36 34.26 20.05 11.76
C SER A 36 34.63 19.24 10.51
N LYS A 37 33.70 18.50 9.90
CA LYS A 37 33.94 17.80 8.62
C LYS A 37 33.55 18.62 7.38
N GLN A 38 32.74 19.67 7.55
CA GLN A 38 32.33 20.52 6.41
C GLN A 38 33.36 21.62 6.10
N LEU A 39 34.15 22.07 7.07
CA LEU A 39 35.19 23.08 6.83
C LEU A 39 36.46 22.51 6.15
N THR A 40 36.72 21.20 6.28
CA THR A 40 37.90 20.57 5.66
C THR A 40 37.75 20.34 4.15
N HIS A 41 36.50 20.31 3.64
CA HIS A 41 36.23 20.14 2.21
C HIS A 41 36.24 21.45 1.41
N LEU A 42 36.23 22.61 2.08
CA LEU A 42 36.26 23.92 1.41
C LEU A 42 37.67 24.44 1.11
N GLU A 43 38.73 23.89 1.73
CA GLU A 43 40.12 24.30 1.46
C GLU A 43 40.86 23.47 0.41
N GLN A 44 40.33 22.31 -0.03
CA GLN A 44 41.01 21.45 -1.03
C GLN A 44 40.51 21.64 -2.48
N GLY A 45 39.86 22.77 -2.77
CA GLY A 45 39.33 23.12 -4.08
C GLY A 45 40.17 24.12 -4.88
N LYS A 46 41.50 23.96 -4.93
CA LYS A 46 42.36 24.69 -5.90
C LYS A 46 43.14 23.70 -6.77
N ARG A 47 42.47 23.14 -7.77
CA ARG A 47 43.12 22.58 -8.96
C ARG A 47 42.79 23.48 -10.15
N ALA A 48 43.84 23.96 -10.81
CA ALA A 48 43.74 24.73 -12.04
C ALA A 48 43.09 23.89 -13.14
N GLY A 49 41.99 24.40 -13.70
CA GLY A 49 41.39 23.85 -14.91
C GLY A 49 42.24 24.18 -16.16
N PRO A 50 42.11 23.41 -17.25
CA PRO A 50 42.81 23.67 -18.50
C PRO A 50 42.31 24.96 -19.18
N PRO A 51 43.15 25.62 -20.03
CA PRO A 51 42.86 26.94 -20.57
C PRO A 51 41.72 26.94 -21.62
N GLN A 52 41.07 28.10 -21.72
CA GLN A 52 39.96 28.37 -22.64
C GLN A 52 40.43 28.40 -24.10
N ALA A 53 39.72 27.66 -24.97
CA ALA A 53 39.86 27.79 -26.42
C ALA A 53 39.04 28.99 -26.92
N GLY A 54 39.70 29.81 -27.72
CA GLY A 54 39.25 31.14 -28.14
C GLY A 54 38.09 31.20 -29.14
N SER A 55 37.66 32.44 -29.30
CA SER A 55 36.66 32.97 -30.21
C SER A 55 36.92 32.66 -31.69
N ARG A 56 35.85 32.33 -32.43
CA ARG A 56 35.70 32.70 -33.86
C ARG A 56 34.26 32.64 -34.35
N HIS A 57 33.80 33.81 -34.81
CA HIS A 57 32.78 34.12 -35.81
C HIS A 57 31.35 33.56 -35.69
N LYS A 58 30.42 34.48 -35.35
CA LYS A 58 29.11 34.57 -36.02
C LYS A 58 29.29 35.06 -37.46
N PRO A 59 28.44 34.57 -38.37
CA PRO A 59 27.72 35.46 -39.28
C PRO A 59 26.20 35.34 -39.09
N ASP A 60 25.55 36.42 -39.51
CA ASP A 60 24.16 36.78 -39.33
C ASP A 60 23.22 36.08 -40.33
N SER A 61 21.95 36.11 -39.96
CA SER A 61 20.73 35.67 -40.64
C SER A 61 20.59 36.12 -42.10
N THR A 62 20.03 35.26 -42.96
CA THR A 62 18.83 35.51 -43.80
C THR A 62 18.55 34.28 -44.70
N ARG A 63 17.27 33.90 -44.81
CA ARG A 63 16.63 33.10 -45.89
C ARG A 63 16.52 31.58 -45.70
N GLY A 64 15.26 31.13 -45.58
CA GLY A 64 14.82 29.76 -45.88
C GLY A 64 14.54 28.91 -44.65
N GLY A 65 13.29 28.89 -44.19
CA GLY A 65 12.85 27.93 -43.18
C GLY A 65 12.94 26.49 -43.72
N PRO A 66 13.53 25.53 -42.98
CA PRO A 66 13.48 24.14 -43.37
C PRO A 66 12.13 23.52 -42.98
N ALA A 67 11.58 22.73 -43.90
CA ALA A 67 10.40 21.89 -43.72
C ALA A 67 10.57 20.92 -42.52
N PRO A 68 9.48 20.50 -41.87
CA PRO A 68 9.55 19.52 -40.80
C PRO A 68 10.17 18.20 -41.29
N PRO A 69 10.93 17.48 -40.44
CA PRO A 69 11.51 16.19 -40.83
C PRO A 69 10.39 15.17 -41.11
N PRO A 70 10.62 14.20 -42.03
CA PRO A 70 9.66 13.14 -42.28
C PRO A 70 9.47 12.29 -41.00
N ALA A 71 8.24 11.80 -40.82
CA ALA A 71 7.88 10.90 -39.74
C ALA A 71 8.88 9.73 -39.66
N GLY A 72 9.46 9.55 -38.47
CA GLY A 72 10.37 8.44 -38.19
C GLY A 72 9.69 7.11 -38.46
N VAL A 73 10.42 6.23 -39.15
CA VAL A 73 10.05 4.83 -39.39
C VAL A 73 9.77 4.14 -38.04
N PRO A 74 8.72 3.31 -37.91
CA PRO A 74 8.48 2.56 -36.67
C PRO A 74 9.71 1.71 -36.32
N GLU A 75 10.24 1.93 -35.13
CA GLU A 75 11.37 1.19 -34.58
C GLU A 75 10.96 -0.30 -34.46
N SER A 76 11.70 -1.18 -35.12
CA SER A 76 11.49 -2.62 -34.94
C SER A 76 11.92 -3.00 -33.51
N PRO A 77 11.08 -3.71 -32.74
CA PRO A 77 11.40 -4.04 -31.36
C PRO A 77 12.65 -4.92 -31.31
N ARG A 78 13.63 -4.47 -30.53
CA ARG A 78 14.87 -5.22 -30.28
C ARG A 78 14.50 -6.50 -29.52
N PRO A 79 15.00 -7.70 -29.90
CA PRO A 79 14.74 -8.92 -29.14
C PRO A 79 15.26 -8.75 -27.71
N LEU A 80 14.37 -8.90 -26.72
CA LEU A 80 14.80 -9.02 -25.33
C LEU A 80 15.66 -10.28 -25.20
N PRO A 81 16.77 -10.24 -24.43
CA PRO A 81 17.48 -11.46 -24.10
C PRO A 81 16.52 -12.42 -23.37
N ASP A 82 16.55 -13.69 -23.77
CA ASP A 82 15.80 -14.75 -23.09
C ASP A 82 16.03 -14.66 -21.58
N ARG A 83 14.92 -14.52 -20.86
CA ARG A 83 14.91 -14.60 -19.39
C ARG A 83 15.44 -16.00 -19.06
N PRO A 84 16.56 -16.15 -18.34
CA PRO A 84 17.00 -17.47 -17.93
C PRO A 84 15.86 -18.10 -17.12
N GLY A 85 15.46 -19.31 -17.52
CA GLY A 85 14.44 -20.09 -16.83
C GLY A 85 14.75 -20.09 -15.33
N ALA A 86 13.72 -19.85 -14.52
CA ALA A 86 13.85 -19.78 -13.08
C ALA A 86 14.56 -21.05 -12.58
N PRO A 87 15.63 -20.93 -11.77
CA PRO A 87 16.18 -22.08 -11.08
C PRO A 87 15.15 -22.55 -10.05
N ASP A 88 14.92 -23.86 -10.02
CA ASP A 88 14.12 -24.56 -9.00
C ASP A 88 14.36 -23.98 -7.59
N GLY A 89 13.26 -23.59 -6.93
CA GLY A 89 13.18 -23.46 -5.47
C GLY A 89 14.23 -22.57 -4.79
N THR A 90 14.39 -21.32 -5.22
CA THR A 90 15.11 -20.35 -4.37
C THR A 90 14.20 -19.97 -3.20
N PRO A 91 14.59 -20.23 -1.93
CA PRO A 91 13.75 -19.90 -0.78
C PRO A 91 13.41 -18.41 -0.80
N ILE A 92 12.13 -18.10 -0.57
CA ILE A 92 11.60 -16.74 -0.62
C ILE A 92 12.44 -15.86 0.31
N GLY A 93 13.11 -14.84 -0.23
CA GLY A 93 13.89 -13.93 0.58
C GLY A 93 12.98 -13.11 1.49
N TYR A 94 13.17 -13.19 2.82
CA TYR A 94 12.35 -12.46 3.80
C TYR A 94 12.18 -10.97 3.46
N HIS A 95 13.27 -10.29 3.09
CA HIS A 95 13.22 -8.88 2.70
C HIS A 95 12.50 -8.69 1.37
N ALA A 96 12.69 -9.58 0.39
CA ALA A 96 12.01 -9.48 -0.90
C ALA A 96 10.49 -9.58 -0.73
N LEU A 97 10.00 -10.53 0.09
CA LEU A 97 8.58 -10.69 0.39
C LEU A 97 8.02 -9.44 1.10
N VAL A 98 8.67 -8.97 2.16
CA VAL A 98 8.19 -7.79 2.90
C VAL A 98 8.23 -6.55 2.01
N ASP A 99 9.28 -6.36 1.19
CA ASP A 99 9.38 -5.23 0.26
C ASP A 99 8.29 -5.29 -0.83
N ASP A 100 7.91 -6.47 -1.27
CA ASP A 100 6.81 -6.64 -2.24
C ASP A 100 5.46 -6.29 -1.61
N VAL A 101 5.25 -6.65 -0.35
CA VAL A 101 4.05 -6.28 0.40
C VAL A 101 4.04 -4.78 0.76
N VAL A 102 5.18 -4.19 1.10
CA VAL A 102 5.34 -2.73 1.24
C VAL A 102 4.95 -2.03 -0.06
N ARG A 103 5.42 -2.55 -1.21
CA ARG A 103 5.01 -2.01 -2.51
C ARG A 103 3.50 -2.07 -2.64
N ARG A 104 2.87 -3.23 -2.46
CA ARG A 104 1.42 -3.45 -2.68
C ARG A 104 0.50 -2.64 -1.76
N THR A 105 0.92 -2.42 -0.51
CA THR A 105 0.06 -1.83 0.54
C THR A 105 0.35 -0.36 0.81
N GLY A 106 1.50 0.16 0.37
CA GLY A 106 1.99 1.49 0.74
C GLY A 106 2.34 1.64 2.22
N ALA A 107 2.32 0.56 3.01
CA ALA A 107 2.68 0.59 4.43
C ALA A 107 4.20 0.72 4.62
N ASP A 108 4.63 1.26 5.76
CA ASP A 108 6.06 1.23 6.10
C ASP A 108 6.54 -0.20 6.38
N PHE A 109 7.85 -0.43 6.23
CA PHE A 109 8.46 -1.76 6.37
C PHE A 109 8.15 -2.44 7.71
N ARG A 110 8.11 -1.70 8.83
CA ARG A 110 7.84 -2.31 10.15
C ARG A 110 6.40 -2.77 10.22
N THR A 111 5.48 -1.94 9.72
CA THR A 111 4.07 -2.30 9.62
C THR A 111 3.91 -3.53 8.73
N ALA A 112 4.36 -3.47 7.46
CA ALA A 112 4.25 -4.57 6.52
C ALA A 112 4.84 -5.88 7.06
N LYS A 113 6.04 -5.82 7.68
CA LYS A 113 6.67 -6.95 8.37
C LYS A 113 5.70 -7.67 9.31
N VAL A 114 5.14 -6.95 10.28
CA VAL A 114 4.27 -7.54 11.32
C VAL A 114 3.03 -8.16 10.67
N GLY A 115 2.52 -7.52 9.61
CA GLY A 115 1.37 -8.01 8.87
C GLY A 115 1.65 -9.29 8.09
N VAL A 116 2.82 -9.39 7.44
CA VAL A 116 3.27 -10.61 6.75
C VAL A 116 3.46 -11.75 7.73
N GLU A 117 4.18 -11.50 8.84
CA GLU A 117 4.38 -12.48 9.92
C GLU A 117 3.04 -13.01 10.45
N SER A 118 2.11 -12.11 10.76
CA SER A 118 0.79 -12.47 11.27
C SER A 118 -0.03 -13.27 10.25
N THR A 119 -0.03 -12.85 8.99
CA THR A 119 -0.80 -13.53 7.93
C THR A 119 -0.29 -14.95 7.70
N VAL A 120 1.03 -15.11 7.51
CA VAL A 120 1.66 -16.42 7.29
C VAL A 120 1.38 -17.35 8.47
N LEU A 121 1.47 -16.83 9.68
CA LEU A 121 1.23 -17.59 10.88
C LEU A 121 -0.24 -18.03 11.00
N VAL A 122 -1.21 -17.12 10.86
CA VAL A 122 -2.63 -17.50 10.93
C VAL A 122 -3.01 -18.45 9.78
N LEU A 123 -2.50 -18.24 8.57
CA LEU A 123 -2.72 -19.14 7.44
C LEU A 123 -2.19 -20.54 7.72
N ALA A 124 -0.97 -20.64 8.25
CA ALA A 124 -0.40 -21.92 8.67
C ALA A 124 -1.29 -22.65 9.69
N TRP A 125 -1.96 -21.92 10.58
CA TRP A 125 -2.85 -22.50 11.59
C TRP A 125 -4.24 -22.86 11.08
N ALA A 126 -4.74 -22.18 10.05
CA ALA A 126 -5.97 -22.54 9.34
C ALA A 126 -5.81 -23.86 8.55
N LEU A 127 -4.62 -24.08 7.97
CA LEU A 127 -4.25 -25.24 7.16
C LEU A 127 -4.16 -26.57 7.94
N GLY A 128 -4.33 -27.67 7.21
CA GLY A 128 -4.02 -29.03 7.66
C GLY A 128 -2.53 -29.23 7.97
N GLU A 129 -2.18 -30.34 8.65
CA GLU A 129 -0.80 -30.56 9.11
C GLU A 129 0.22 -30.69 7.95
N ALA A 130 -0.20 -31.29 6.84
CA ALA A 130 0.66 -31.46 5.67
C ALA A 130 0.91 -30.12 4.97
N GLU A 131 -0.15 -29.36 4.70
CA GLU A 131 -0.12 -28.06 4.04
C GLU A 131 0.60 -27.02 4.90
N ARG A 132 0.38 -27.04 6.22
CA ARG A 132 1.09 -26.21 7.20
C ARG A 132 2.60 -26.45 7.14
N ARG A 133 3.03 -27.72 7.16
CA ARG A 133 4.46 -28.04 7.05
C ARG A 133 5.06 -27.55 5.73
N ARG A 134 4.32 -27.71 4.63
CA ARG A 134 4.75 -27.22 3.32
C ARG A 134 4.91 -25.69 3.31
N LEU A 135 3.89 -24.94 3.74
CA LEU A 135 3.95 -23.48 3.83
C LEU A 135 5.13 -23.02 4.71
N LEU A 136 5.27 -23.57 5.92
CA LEU A 136 6.33 -23.17 6.85
C LEU A 136 7.73 -23.54 6.35
N SER A 137 7.87 -24.59 5.55
CA SER A 137 9.15 -24.97 4.93
C SER A 137 9.56 -24.05 3.78
N ALA A 138 8.61 -23.41 3.11
CA ALA A 138 8.86 -22.53 1.96
C ALA A 138 9.13 -21.07 2.37
N VAL A 139 8.62 -20.65 3.53
CA VAL A 139 8.78 -19.29 4.06
C VAL A 139 9.99 -19.18 5.03
N PRO A 140 10.67 -18.02 5.09
CA PRO A 140 11.74 -17.77 6.06
C PRO A 140 11.33 -18.04 7.52
N SER A 141 12.25 -18.61 8.31
CA SER A 141 12.04 -18.90 9.75
C SER A 141 11.57 -17.68 10.54
N LYS A 142 12.11 -16.50 10.21
CA LYS A 142 11.71 -15.22 10.82
C LYS A 142 10.20 -14.94 10.75
N LEU A 143 9.49 -15.51 9.77
CA LEU A 143 8.04 -15.32 9.61
C LEU A 143 7.18 -16.21 10.51
N HIS A 144 7.76 -17.24 11.11
CA HIS A 144 7.02 -18.24 11.88
C HIS A 144 7.66 -18.65 13.21
N ASP A 145 8.86 -18.16 13.53
CA ASP A 145 9.54 -18.39 14.80
C ASP A 145 8.92 -17.58 15.97
N VAL A 146 8.08 -16.59 15.67
CA VAL A 146 7.43 -15.73 16.67
C VAL A 146 5.96 -16.09 16.77
N VAL A 147 5.62 -16.86 17.80
CA VAL A 147 4.24 -17.22 18.13
C VAL A 147 3.72 -16.30 19.24
N PRO A 148 2.50 -15.74 19.13
CA PRO A 148 1.87 -14.97 20.18
C PRO A 148 1.78 -15.75 21.50
N VAL A 149 1.95 -15.06 22.62
CA VAL A 149 1.88 -15.66 23.97
C VAL A 149 0.50 -16.26 24.24
N ASP A 150 -0.55 -15.62 23.74
CA ASP A 150 -1.94 -16.06 23.90
C ASP A 150 -2.35 -17.19 22.94
N GLY A 151 -1.41 -17.66 22.11
CA GLY A 151 -1.69 -18.65 21.07
C GLY A 151 -2.39 -18.06 19.83
N ILE A 152 -2.78 -18.95 18.93
CA ILE A 152 -3.45 -18.63 17.66
C ILE A 152 -4.73 -19.43 17.59
N GLU A 153 -5.84 -18.73 17.38
CA GLU A 153 -7.14 -19.36 17.18
C GLU A 153 -7.31 -19.83 15.74
N ARG A 154 -7.91 -21.02 15.57
CA ARG A 154 -8.15 -21.59 14.25
C ARG A 154 -9.52 -21.19 13.74
N HIS A 155 -9.54 -20.45 12.65
CA HIS A 155 -10.75 -20.02 11.94
C HIS A 155 -10.76 -20.62 10.52
N GLN A 156 -11.94 -21.04 10.04
CA GLN A 156 -12.13 -21.63 8.70
C GLN A 156 -12.85 -20.68 7.74
N ASP A 157 -13.48 -19.64 8.27
CA ASP A 157 -14.14 -18.57 7.55
C ASP A 157 -13.24 -17.33 7.45
N LEU A 158 -13.42 -16.55 6.38
CA LEU A 158 -12.65 -15.33 6.13
C LEU A 158 -12.78 -14.28 7.25
N PRO A 159 -13.97 -13.96 7.79
CA PRO A 159 -14.09 -12.99 8.87
C PRO A 159 -13.29 -13.37 10.12
N GLY A 160 -13.40 -14.61 10.60
CA GLY A 160 -12.65 -15.11 11.75
C GLY A 160 -11.14 -15.11 11.49
N PHE A 161 -10.71 -15.51 10.30
CA PHE A 161 -9.30 -15.44 9.88
C PHE A 161 -8.77 -14.00 9.93
N LEU A 162 -9.49 -13.03 9.36
CA LEU A 162 -9.09 -11.63 9.32
C LEU A 162 -9.10 -10.98 10.70
N ALA A 163 -10.06 -11.34 11.55
CA ALA A 163 -10.11 -10.89 12.93
C ALA A 163 -8.85 -11.36 13.70
N GLU A 164 -8.42 -12.60 13.47
CA GLU A 164 -7.22 -13.14 14.11
C GLU A 164 -5.92 -12.49 13.59
N VAL A 165 -5.81 -12.28 12.27
CA VAL A 165 -4.70 -11.51 11.69
C VAL A 165 -4.68 -10.07 12.25
N GLY A 166 -5.84 -9.43 12.37
CA GLY A 166 -5.98 -8.10 12.96
C GLY A 166 -5.54 -8.05 14.42
N ARG A 167 -5.97 -9.04 15.22
CA ARG A 167 -5.60 -9.18 16.63
C ARG A 167 -4.09 -9.30 16.83
N ILE A 168 -3.42 -10.17 16.06
CA ILE A 168 -1.97 -10.41 16.18
C ILE A 168 -1.18 -9.19 15.66
N SER A 169 -1.64 -8.59 14.57
CA SER A 169 -0.91 -7.53 13.87
C SER A 169 -1.23 -6.11 14.35
N GLY A 170 -2.18 -5.95 15.28
CA GLY A 170 -2.65 -4.65 15.80
C GLY A 170 -3.43 -3.82 14.78
N ARG A 171 -4.11 -4.48 13.83
CA ARG A 171 -4.79 -3.87 12.69
C ARG A 171 -6.30 -4.00 12.78
N THR A 172 -7.02 -3.10 12.11
CA THR A 172 -8.44 -3.31 11.86
C THR A 172 -8.65 -4.50 10.90
N PRO A 173 -9.82 -5.16 10.91
CA PRO A 173 -10.11 -6.27 9.99
C PRO A 173 -9.86 -5.91 8.51
N GLU A 174 -10.18 -4.68 8.11
CA GLU A 174 -9.91 -4.19 6.75
C GLU A 174 -8.41 -4.16 6.45
N GLN A 175 -7.63 -3.55 7.34
CA GLN A 175 -6.18 -3.47 7.19
C GLN A 175 -5.55 -4.86 7.18
N ALA A 176 -6.09 -5.78 7.99
CA ALA A 176 -5.70 -7.18 7.98
C ALA A 176 -6.05 -7.86 6.65
N ARG A 177 -7.19 -7.55 6.05
CA ARG A 177 -7.59 -8.06 4.72
C ARG A 177 -6.62 -7.63 3.64
N TYR A 178 -6.41 -6.32 3.49
CA TYR A 178 -5.46 -5.77 2.51
C TYR A 178 -4.06 -6.36 2.66
N GLN A 179 -3.62 -6.46 3.91
CA GLN A 179 -2.33 -7.04 4.24
C GLN A 179 -2.27 -8.53 3.88
N ALA A 180 -3.33 -9.29 4.15
CA ALA A 180 -3.38 -10.71 3.90
C ALA A 180 -3.39 -11.03 2.40
N GLU A 181 -4.26 -10.35 1.63
CA GLU A 181 -4.33 -10.45 0.17
C GLU A 181 -2.98 -10.07 -0.46
N ALA A 182 -2.37 -8.96 -0.03
CA ALA A 182 -1.05 -8.55 -0.53
C ALA A 182 0.05 -9.57 -0.19
N THR A 183 -0.02 -10.21 0.99
CA THR A 183 0.94 -11.23 1.42
C THR A 183 0.78 -12.50 0.58
N VAL A 184 -0.44 -12.97 0.36
CA VAL A 184 -0.71 -14.16 -0.46
C VAL A 184 -0.31 -13.91 -1.91
N ALA A 185 -0.64 -12.75 -2.47
CA ALA A 185 -0.24 -12.40 -3.84
C ALA A 185 1.29 -12.31 -3.97
N ALA A 186 1.99 -11.77 -2.97
CA ALA A 186 3.45 -11.75 -2.97
C ALA A 186 4.05 -13.15 -2.84
N LEU A 187 3.44 -14.05 -2.06
CA LEU A 187 3.85 -15.45 -2.01
C LEU A 187 3.62 -16.16 -3.35
N ALA A 188 2.48 -15.93 -4.01
CA ALA A 188 2.17 -16.50 -5.32
C ALA A 188 3.15 -16.04 -6.42
N ASP A 189 3.54 -14.76 -6.41
CA ASP A 189 4.53 -14.23 -7.36
C ASP A 189 5.93 -14.82 -7.15
N HIS A 190 6.23 -15.23 -5.92
CA HIS A 190 7.51 -15.87 -5.58
C HIS A 190 7.50 -17.39 -5.82
N ASP A 191 6.39 -18.05 -5.52
CA ASP A 191 6.20 -19.50 -5.61
C ASP A 191 4.71 -19.82 -5.85
N GLY A 192 4.30 -19.75 -7.12
CA GLY A 192 2.92 -20.01 -7.54
C GLY A 192 2.50 -21.46 -7.28
N ASP A 193 3.40 -22.40 -7.56
CA ASP A 193 3.18 -23.83 -7.34
C ASP A 193 2.91 -24.14 -5.85
N LEU A 194 3.59 -23.45 -4.93
CA LEU A 194 3.29 -23.54 -3.50
C LEU A 194 1.83 -23.16 -3.25
N ILE A 195 1.40 -21.97 -3.67
CA ILE A 195 0.05 -21.44 -3.41
C ILE A 195 -1.02 -22.32 -4.06
N GLU A 196 -0.83 -22.75 -5.30
CA GLU A 196 -1.75 -23.67 -5.99
C GLU A 196 -1.88 -25.02 -5.27
N SER A 197 -0.83 -25.47 -4.58
CA SER A 197 -0.85 -26.73 -3.83
C SER A 197 -1.48 -26.65 -2.44
N LEU A 198 -1.76 -25.44 -1.92
CA LEU A 198 -2.34 -25.24 -0.59
C LEU A 198 -3.85 -25.47 -0.63
N HIS A 199 -4.29 -26.56 0.01
CA HIS A 199 -5.72 -26.80 0.23
C HIS A 199 -6.20 -25.98 1.42
N VAL A 200 -6.70 -24.77 1.16
CA VAL A 200 -7.36 -23.93 2.16
C VAL A 200 -8.83 -24.35 2.38
N PRO A 201 -9.38 -24.12 3.59
CA PRO A 201 -10.82 -24.19 3.83
C PRO A 201 -11.62 -23.38 2.81
N ASP A 202 -12.83 -23.84 2.45
CA ASP A 202 -13.69 -23.20 1.44
C ASP A 202 -13.90 -21.70 1.72
N GLY A 203 -14.07 -21.34 3.00
CA GLY A 203 -14.26 -19.96 3.44
C GLY A 203 -13.03 -19.05 3.30
N LEU A 204 -11.86 -19.57 2.90
CA LEU A 204 -10.64 -18.80 2.66
C LEU A 204 -10.21 -18.81 1.18
N ARG A 205 -10.98 -19.43 0.27
CA ARG A 205 -10.61 -19.50 -1.15
C ARG A 205 -10.52 -18.12 -1.79
N ASP A 206 -11.43 -17.21 -1.43
CA ASP A 206 -11.45 -15.82 -1.89
C ASP A 206 -10.13 -15.07 -1.61
N LEU A 207 -9.34 -15.54 -0.62
CA LEU A 207 -8.04 -14.95 -0.29
C LEU A 207 -6.93 -15.38 -1.27
N LEU A 208 -7.07 -16.54 -1.91
CA LEU A 208 -6.09 -17.13 -2.83
C LEU A 208 -6.40 -16.84 -4.30
N GLU A 209 -7.64 -16.45 -4.63
CA GLU A 209 -7.99 -16.12 -6.01
C GLU A 209 -7.21 -14.88 -6.48
N PRO A 210 -6.52 -14.94 -7.64
CA PRO A 210 -5.85 -13.78 -8.19
C PRO A 210 -6.88 -12.66 -8.41
N PRO A 211 -6.55 -11.39 -8.11
CA PRO A 211 -7.44 -10.29 -8.48
C PRO A 211 -7.68 -10.33 -10.00
N PRO A 212 -8.92 -10.11 -10.47
CA PRO A 212 -9.25 -10.24 -11.89
C PRO A 212 -8.32 -9.38 -12.75
N ALA A 213 -7.81 -9.98 -13.84
CA ALA A 213 -6.91 -9.32 -14.78
C ALA A 213 -7.64 -8.21 -15.54
N GLY A 214 -7.60 -7.00 -14.98
CA GLY A 214 -8.17 -5.78 -15.53
C GLY A 214 -7.56 -4.57 -14.83
N GLY A 215 -6.28 -4.31 -15.06
CA GLY A 215 -5.57 -3.18 -14.47
C GLY A 215 -4.27 -2.94 -15.22
N GLY A 216 -4.25 -1.89 -16.04
CA GLY A 216 -3.15 -1.57 -16.94
C GLY A 216 -1.79 -1.40 -16.25
N VAL A 217 -0.75 -1.74 -17.01
CA VAL A 217 0.67 -1.39 -16.87
C VAL A 217 1.08 -0.73 -15.55
N VAL A 218 1.77 -1.52 -14.73
CA VAL A 218 2.37 -1.11 -13.45
C VAL A 218 3.32 0.09 -13.63
N GLY A 219 2.86 1.26 -13.18
CA GLY A 219 3.67 2.44 -12.87
C GLY A 219 3.69 2.70 -11.36
N ALA A 220 4.85 3.06 -10.83
CA ALA A 220 5.17 3.07 -9.40
C ALA A 220 4.30 4.01 -8.54
N VAL A 221 3.20 3.50 -7.98
CA VAL A 221 2.65 3.75 -6.62
C VAL A 221 1.56 2.68 -6.40
N SER A 222 1.79 1.64 -5.59
CA SER A 222 0.74 0.65 -5.31
C SER A 222 -0.14 1.08 -4.14
N ALA A 223 -1.14 1.89 -4.48
CA ALA A 223 -2.50 1.66 -4.06
C ALA A 223 -3.19 0.87 -5.18
N THR A 224 -4.33 0.20 -4.93
CA THR A 224 -5.20 -0.24 -6.05
C THR A 224 -5.30 0.91 -7.04
N PRO A 225 -4.98 0.70 -8.34
CA PRO A 225 -4.87 1.81 -9.27
C PRO A 225 -6.20 2.58 -9.28
N PRO A 226 -6.15 3.92 -9.24
CA PRO A 226 -7.36 4.70 -9.43
C PRO A 226 -7.98 4.33 -10.77
N LEU A 227 -9.31 4.23 -10.79
CA LEU A 227 -10.03 4.08 -12.05
C LEU A 227 -9.75 5.31 -12.91
N ASP A 228 -9.44 5.09 -14.18
CA ASP A 228 -9.40 6.19 -15.13
C ASP A 228 -10.84 6.64 -15.47
N ASP A 229 -10.96 7.76 -16.19
CA ASP A 229 -12.26 8.32 -16.54
C ASP A 229 -13.11 7.38 -17.42
N ALA A 230 -12.50 6.46 -18.17
CA ALA A 230 -13.22 5.49 -19.00
C ALA A 230 -13.80 4.37 -18.14
N ASP A 231 -12.96 3.75 -17.32
CA ASP A 231 -13.34 2.66 -16.42
C ASP A 231 -14.35 3.13 -15.37
N LEU A 232 -14.21 4.34 -14.83
CA LEU A 232 -15.17 4.91 -13.89
C LEU A 232 -16.56 5.09 -14.53
N ARG A 233 -16.61 5.53 -15.78
CA ARG A 233 -17.87 5.75 -16.50
C ARG A 233 -18.56 4.41 -16.81
N GLU A 234 -17.77 3.39 -17.16
CA GLU A 234 -18.27 2.04 -17.33
C GLU A 234 -18.80 1.48 -16.00
N ALA A 235 -18.06 1.60 -14.91
CA ALA A 235 -18.49 1.17 -13.58
C ALA A 235 -19.80 1.86 -13.13
N LEU A 236 -19.91 3.19 -13.31
CA LEU A 236 -21.12 3.95 -13.00
C LEU A 236 -22.32 3.52 -13.85
N SER A 237 -22.11 2.96 -15.04
CA SER A 237 -23.22 2.42 -15.84
C SER A 237 -23.89 1.20 -15.17
N GLY A 238 -23.15 0.46 -14.33
CA GLY A 238 -23.64 -0.64 -13.51
C GLY A 238 -24.22 -0.22 -12.15
N LEU A 239 -24.10 1.06 -11.77
CA LEU A 239 -24.52 1.61 -10.49
C LEU A 239 -25.53 2.75 -10.67
N PRO A 240 -26.77 2.46 -11.11
CA PRO A 240 -27.72 3.49 -11.55
C PRO A 240 -28.17 4.46 -10.46
N TYR A 241 -27.99 4.11 -9.18
CA TYR A 241 -28.32 4.96 -8.03
C TYR A 241 -27.13 5.77 -7.51
N TRP A 242 -25.94 5.58 -8.08
CA TRP A 242 -24.73 6.26 -7.68
C TRP A 242 -24.33 7.32 -8.68
N SER A 243 -23.77 8.39 -8.14
CA SER A 243 -23.13 9.47 -8.88
C SER A 243 -21.74 9.67 -8.31
N GLY A 244 -20.75 9.90 -9.16
CA GLY A 244 -19.39 10.12 -8.67
C GLY A 244 -18.44 10.67 -9.71
N ASP A 245 -17.25 10.97 -9.24
CA ASP A 245 -16.10 11.41 -10.00
C ASP A 245 -14.87 10.59 -9.59
N GLY A 246 -13.69 10.94 -10.11
CA GLY A 246 -12.45 10.27 -9.76
C GLY A 246 -12.07 10.38 -8.28
N GLU A 247 -12.78 11.14 -7.44
CA GLU A 247 -12.49 11.31 -6.01
C GLU A 247 -13.46 10.55 -5.09
N SER A 248 -14.74 10.46 -5.45
CA SER A 248 -15.73 9.76 -4.64
C SER A 248 -16.98 9.30 -5.40
N LEU A 249 -17.62 8.27 -4.87
CA LEU A 249 -18.97 7.85 -5.26
C LEU A 249 -19.97 8.25 -4.18
N SER A 250 -21.16 8.68 -4.60
CA SER A 250 -22.22 9.12 -3.71
C SER A 250 -23.60 8.60 -4.14
N ARG A 251 -24.41 8.20 -3.17
CA ARG A 251 -25.81 7.79 -3.35
C ARG A 251 -26.68 8.50 -2.34
N THR A 252 -27.80 9.04 -2.78
CA THR A 252 -28.82 9.59 -1.87
C THR A 252 -29.92 8.57 -1.66
N VAL A 253 -30.22 8.26 -0.40
CA VAL A 253 -31.30 7.36 0.00
C VAL A 253 -32.39 8.17 0.66
N GLN A 254 -33.61 8.09 0.11
CA GLN A 254 -34.80 8.74 0.64
C GLN A 254 -35.87 7.70 0.96
N LEU A 255 -36.20 7.56 2.25
CA LEU A 255 -37.15 6.58 2.76
C LEU A 255 -37.92 7.15 3.95
N PRO A 256 -39.10 6.62 4.30
CA PRO A 256 -39.73 6.88 5.59
C PRO A 256 -38.75 6.62 6.75
N ALA A 257 -38.87 7.38 7.84
CA ALA A 257 -37.84 7.41 8.89
C ALA A 257 -37.48 6.02 9.45
N ASP A 258 -38.50 5.22 9.79
CA ASP A 258 -38.30 3.87 10.33
C ASP A 258 -37.62 2.93 9.33
N ASN A 259 -37.88 3.10 8.04
CA ASN A 259 -37.29 2.32 6.97
C ASN A 259 -35.84 2.76 6.71
N LEU A 260 -35.58 4.07 6.77
CA LEU A 260 -34.23 4.59 6.66
C LEU A 260 -33.35 4.06 7.79
N ASP A 261 -33.84 4.10 9.05
CA ASP A 261 -33.08 3.61 10.19
C ASP A 261 -32.70 2.13 10.03
N ARG A 262 -33.62 1.27 9.58
CA ARG A 262 -33.33 -0.15 9.29
C ARG A 262 -32.26 -0.34 8.21
N VAL A 263 -32.32 0.46 7.15
CA VAL A 263 -31.31 0.44 6.08
C VAL A 263 -29.94 0.85 6.62
N LEU A 264 -29.88 1.93 7.40
CA LEU A 264 -28.63 2.39 8.00
C LEU A 264 -28.05 1.34 8.98
N ASP A 265 -28.89 0.68 9.77
CA ASP A 265 -28.47 -0.42 10.65
C ASP A 265 -27.90 -1.62 9.87
N ARG A 266 -28.45 -1.94 8.69
CA ARG A 266 -27.90 -3.00 7.82
C ARG A 266 -26.55 -2.59 7.22
N ILE A 267 -26.40 -1.34 6.80
CA ILE A 267 -25.12 -0.79 6.30
C ILE A 267 -24.06 -0.77 7.42
N ASP A 268 -24.43 -0.43 8.66
CA ASP A 268 -23.52 -0.50 9.80
C ASP A 268 -23.11 -1.94 10.12
N ARG A 269 -24.00 -2.92 9.94
CA ARG A 269 -23.64 -4.35 10.01
C ARG A 269 -22.71 -4.78 8.89
N LEU A 270 -22.97 -4.38 7.64
CA LEU A 270 -22.06 -4.62 6.51
C LEU A 270 -20.65 -4.09 6.83
N ARG A 271 -20.56 -2.92 7.46
CA ARG A 271 -19.28 -2.36 7.92
C ARG A 271 -18.61 -3.21 9.00
N GLN A 272 -19.36 -3.86 9.88
CA GLN A 272 -18.79 -4.76 10.89
C GLN A 272 -18.32 -6.08 10.25
N GLU A 273 -19.07 -6.60 9.27
CA GLU A 273 -18.81 -7.88 8.58
C GLU A 273 -17.62 -7.79 7.62
N THR A 274 -17.59 -6.73 6.80
CA THR A 274 -16.56 -6.53 5.77
C THR A 274 -15.44 -5.61 6.22
N GLY A 275 -15.65 -4.95 7.37
CA GLY A 275 -14.79 -3.90 7.88
C GLY A 275 -14.93 -2.56 7.13
N ARG A 276 -15.56 -2.54 5.96
CA ARG A 276 -15.67 -1.36 5.11
C ARG A 276 -17.11 -0.90 5.02
N GLY A 277 -17.32 0.40 5.09
CA GLY A 277 -18.64 0.99 4.94
C GLY A 277 -18.55 2.38 4.33
N PRO A 278 -19.63 2.86 3.69
CA PRO A 278 -19.72 4.22 3.23
C PRO A 278 -19.66 5.17 4.43
N ARG A 279 -19.24 6.40 4.17
CA ARG A 279 -19.52 7.50 5.10
C ARG A 279 -21.01 7.83 4.99
N ILE A 280 -21.68 7.86 6.13
CA ILE A 280 -23.11 8.17 6.20
C ILE A 280 -23.27 9.61 6.67
N GLY A 281 -23.87 10.45 5.84
CA GLY A 281 -24.29 11.80 6.17
C GLY A 281 -25.80 11.87 6.23
N ARG A 282 -26.39 12.09 7.40
CA ARG A 282 -27.85 12.22 7.53
C ARG A 282 -28.24 13.68 7.33
N ALA A 283 -28.99 13.96 6.27
CA ALA A 283 -29.50 15.31 6.00
C ALA A 283 -30.74 15.61 6.84
N ASP A 284 -31.64 14.62 6.97
CA ASP A 284 -32.85 14.69 7.78
C ASP A 284 -33.32 13.28 8.20
N ARG A 285 -34.51 13.18 8.81
CA ARG A 285 -35.04 11.89 9.29
C ARG A 285 -35.35 10.90 8.17
N THR A 286 -35.57 11.39 6.95
CA THR A 286 -35.99 10.63 5.77
C THR A 286 -34.92 10.57 4.68
N THR A 287 -33.83 11.31 4.82
CA THR A 287 -32.78 11.43 3.80
C THR A 287 -31.39 11.17 4.38
N ALA A 288 -30.65 10.24 3.78
CA ALA A 288 -29.23 10.01 4.03
C ALA A 288 -28.43 10.06 2.71
N VAL A 289 -27.20 10.55 2.80
CA VAL A 289 -26.21 10.53 1.73
C VAL A 289 -25.12 9.54 2.12
N LEU A 290 -24.90 8.57 1.26
CA LEU A 290 -23.84 7.58 1.38
C LEU A 290 -22.69 8.03 0.50
N THR A 291 -21.47 8.09 1.04
CA THR A 291 -20.27 8.48 0.29
C THR A 291 -19.21 7.40 0.43
N VAL A 292 -18.78 6.85 -0.70
CA VAL A 292 -17.69 5.88 -0.78
C VAL A 292 -16.45 6.57 -1.33
N ARG A 293 -15.33 6.43 -0.62
CA ARG A 293 -14.02 6.89 -1.07
C ARG A 293 -12.91 6.10 -0.37
N SER A 294 -11.83 5.82 -1.10
CA SER A 294 -10.60 5.30 -0.51
C SER A 294 -9.82 6.43 0.16
N ARG A 295 -9.50 6.29 1.46
CA ARG A 295 -8.69 7.29 2.19
C ARG A 295 -7.20 7.25 1.83
N GLN A 296 -6.73 6.16 1.24
CA GLN A 296 -5.31 5.94 0.96
C GLN A 296 -4.91 6.29 -0.48
N ALA A 297 -5.84 6.18 -1.44
CA ALA A 297 -5.57 6.48 -2.85
C ALA A 297 -5.83 7.93 -3.23
N GLY A 298 -6.66 8.67 -2.47
CA GLY A 298 -7.09 10.02 -2.87
C GLY A 298 -7.95 10.04 -4.14
N ALA A 299 -8.40 8.87 -4.60
CA ALA A 299 -9.16 8.66 -5.82
C ALA A 299 -10.04 7.40 -5.70
N VAL A 300 -11.05 7.27 -6.57
CA VAL A 300 -11.94 6.11 -6.67
C VAL A 300 -11.20 4.95 -7.29
N THR A 301 -11.33 3.79 -6.66
CA THR A 301 -10.72 2.53 -7.07
C THR A 301 -11.78 1.51 -7.42
N ALA A 302 -11.41 0.42 -8.10
CA ALA A 302 -12.33 -0.71 -8.35
C ALA A 302 -13.02 -1.20 -7.06
N MET A 303 -12.31 -1.14 -5.94
CA MET A 303 -12.87 -1.53 -4.65
C MET A 303 -13.94 -0.56 -4.15
N ASP A 304 -13.86 0.73 -4.46
CA ASP A 304 -14.92 1.69 -4.14
C ASP A 304 -16.22 1.36 -4.90
N VAL A 305 -16.09 0.84 -6.13
CA VAL A 305 -17.21 0.31 -6.92
C VAL A 305 -17.79 -0.96 -6.28
N ASP A 306 -16.94 -1.90 -5.86
CA ASP A 306 -17.41 -3.11 -5.15
C ASP A 306 -18.16 -2.78 -3.86
N LEU A 307 -17.69 -1.79 -3.09
CA LEU A 307 -18.39 -1.34 -1.90
C LEU A 307 -19.74 -0.70 -2.24
N ALA A 308 -19.83 0.05 -3.35
CA ALA A 308 -21.09 0.63 -3.81
C ALA A 308 -22.11 -0.47 -4.17
N HIS A 309 -21.68 -1.56 -4.82
CA HIS A 309 -22.53 -2.74 -5.06
C HIS A 309 -22.97 -3.41 -3.76
N ALA A 310 -22.04 -3.67 -2.83
CA ALA A 310 -22.40 -4.31 -1.55
C ALA A 310 -23.37 -3.45 -0.71
N VAL A 311 -23.27 -2.13 -0.81
CA VAL A 311 -24.23 -1.19 -0.19
C VAL A 311 -25.59 -1.28 -0.88
N ASP A 312 -25.65 -1.40 -2.20
CA ASP A 312 -26.90 -1.60 -2.93
C ASP A 312 -27.58 -2.90 -2.51
N ASP A 313 -26.83 -4.01 -2.45
CA ASP A 313 -27.34 -5.30 -1.98
C ASP A 313 -27.88 -5.22 -0.54
N ALA A 314 -27.15 -4.52 0.35
CA ALA A 314 -27.57 -4.30 1.73
C ALA A 314 -28.87 -3.47 1.84
N ILE A 315 -29.03 -2.47 0.97
CA ILE A 315 -30.25 -1.66 0.88
C ILE A 315 -31.40 -2.50 0.35
N ASP A 316 -31.18 -3.31 -0.67
CA ASP A 316 -32.18 -4.17 -1.27
C ASP A 316 -32.61 -5.30 -0.32
N GLU A 317 -31.70 -5.87 0.46
CA GLU A 317 -32.00 -6.85 1.51
C GLU A 317 -32.90 -6.24 2.60
N ALA A 318 -32.54 -5.05 3.09
CA ALA A 318 -33.37 -4.30 4.03
C ALA A 318 -34.73 -3.92 3.40
N GLY A 319 -34.73 -3.69 2.08
CA GLY A 319 -35.89 -3.42 1.23
C GLY A 319 -36.87 -4.57 1.07
N ALA A 320 -36.35 -5.78 0.85
CA ALA A 320 -37.15 -7.00 0.71
C ALA A 320 -37.95 -7.29 1.99
N GLY A 321 -37.42 -6.90 3.16
CA GLY A 321 -38.13 -6.96 4.45
C GLY A 321 -39.27 -5.95 4.62
N MET A 322 -39.46 -5.00 3.68
CA MET A 322 -40.52 -3.97 3.73
C MET A 322 -41.76 -4.32 2.92
N ALA A 323 -41.65 -5.19 1.90
CA ALA A 323 -42.78 -5.61 1.07
C ALA A 323 -43.59 -6.78 1.67
N ALA A 324 -43.08 -7.40 2.74
CA ALA A 324 -43.68 -8.56 3.40
C ALA A 324 -44.45 -8.22 4.70
N GLY A 325 -44.68 -6.94 4.98
CA GLY A 325 -45.35 -6.43 6.20
C GLY A 325 -46.78 -5.96 5.97
#